data_AF-K1T823-F1
#
_entry.id   AF-K1T823-F1
#
_cell.length_a   1.000
_cell.length_b   1.000
_cell.length_c   1.000
_cell.angle_alpha   90.00
_cell.angle_beta   90.00
_cell.angle_gamma   90.00
#
_symmetry.space_group_name_H-M   'P 1'
#
loop_
_entity.id
_entity.type
_entity.pdbx_description
1 polymer ?
#
loop_
_entity_poly.entity_id
_entity_poly.type
_entity_poly.pdbx_seq_one_letter_code
_entity_poly.pdbx_strand_id
1 'polypeptide(L)'
;NIYYNGEEYWFTGNQSGTHFTLKDSAADDLDEQDSATLKAWSGFETALDEFEDVLYASDKDWNIISSKIDVQSFADYYLISEWVENWDTFKSSTFCYRDGADDVLHMGPVWDYDSALNNEDESYGVSDPHADYAMNIQDQQRGEISLTWFTELMKCQQFREVVQERYQHTMRPLLENWSETATITAARWKTPPRWNLSAGI
;
A
#
# COMPACT_ATOMS: atom_id res chain seq x y z
N ASN A 1 11.82 -11.22 4.00
CA ASN A 1 11.71 -11.45 2.54
C ASN A 1 13.12 -11.51 1.93
N ILE A 2 13.49 -12.57 1.18
CA ILE A 2 14.83 -12.77 0.60
C ILE A 2 14.94 -12.40 -0.89
N TYR A 3 13.83 -12.03 -1.55
CA TYR A 3 13.79 -11.84 -3.01
C TYR A 3 14.71 -10.71 -3.49
N TYR A 4 14.93 -9.69 -2.67
CA TYR A 4 15.81 -8.56 -2.99
C TYR A 4 17.28 -8.97 -3.26
N ASN A 5 17.73 -10.12 -2.75
CA ASN A 5 19.13 -10.57 -2.93
C ASN A 5 19.52 -10.81 -4.40
N GLY A 6 18.53 -11.03 -5.28
CA GLY A 6 18.75 -11.19 -6.71
C GLY A 6 18.69 -9.89 -7.52
N GLU A 7 18.35 -8.77 -6.88
CA GLU A 7 18.15 -7.49 -7.54
C GLU A 7 19.46 -6.70 -7.59
N GLU A 8 19.68 -6.00 -8.70
CA GLU A 8 20.88 -5.17 -8.90
C GLU A 8 20.86 -3.92 -8.02
N TYR A 9 19.69 -3.30 -7.86
CA TYR A 9 19.50 -2.07 -7.11
C TYR A 9 18.44 -2.26 -6.03
N TRP A 10 18.86 -2.11 -4.77
CA TRP A 10 17.97 -2.12 -3.62
C TRP A 10 18.56 -1.32 -2.46
N PHE A 11 17.70 -0.86 -1.55
CA PHE A 11 18.10 -0.26 -0.27
C PHE A 11 17.16 -0.72 0.85
N THR A 12 17.52 -0.41 2.10
CA THR A 12 16.68 -0.70 3.28
C THR A 12 16.14 0.59 3.85
N GLY A 13 14.82 0.74 3.94
CA GLY A 13 14.20 1.92 4.53
C GLY A 13 14.61 2.08 5.99
N ASN A 14 14.95 3.30 6.40
CA ASN A 14 15.54 3.54 7.71
C ASN A 14 14.56 3.37 8.87
N GLN A 15 13.28 3.70 8.67
CA GLN A 15 12.27 3.56 9.72
C GLN A 15 11.57 2.20 9.65
N SER A 16 11.16 1.79 8.45
CA SER A 16 10.47 0.51 8.30
C SER A 16 11.42 -0.68 8.32
N GLY A 17 12.70 -0.55 7.97
CA GLY A 17 13.58 -1.72 7.78
C GLY A 17 13.16 -2.60 6.58
N THR A 18 12.28 -2.10 5.71
CA THR A 18 11.80 -2.80 4.53
C THR A 18 12.82 -2.68 3.40
N HIS A 19 13.00 -3.74 2.62
CA HIS A 19 13.85 -3.71 1.43
C HIS A 19 13.05 -3.22 0.22
N PHE A 20 13.52 -2.15 -0.42
CA PHE A 20 12.96 -1.59 -1.64
C PHE A 20 13.89 -1.91 -2.81
N THR A 21 13.32 -2.35 -3.93
CA THR A 21 14.06 -2.80 -5.12
C THR A 21 13.63 -2.00 -6.34
N LEU A 22 14.57 -1.57 -7.18
CA LEU A 22 14.23 -0.92 -8.45
C LEU A 22 13.72 -1.96 -9.44
N LYS A 23 12.49 -1.79 -9.91
CA LYS A 23 11.84 -2.72 -10.87
C LYS A 23 11.63 -2.14 -12.25
N ASP A 24 11.42 -0.83 -12.33
CA ASP A 24 11.12 -0.13 -13.56
C ASP A 24 11.76 1.26 -13.52
N SER A 25 12.24 1.73 -14.66
CA SER A 25 12.76 3.07 -14.86
C SER A 25 12.54 3.47 -16.31
N ALA A 26 12.38 4.76 -16.59
CA ALA A 26 12.18 5.28 -17.96
C ALA A 26 13.35 5.00 -18.95
N ALA A 27 14.37 4.28 -18.51
CA ALA A 27 15.51 3.81 -19.26
C ALA A 27 15.31 2.34 -19.67
N ASP A 28 14.45 2.07 -20.64
CA ASP A 28 14.20 0.70 -21.12
C ASP A 28 15.42 0.07 -21.83
N ASP A 29 16.45 0.85 -22.17
CA ASP A 29 17.71 0.38 -22.78
C ASP A 29 18.92 0.84 -21.93
N LEU A 30 19.38 -0.02 -21.02
CA LEU A 30 20.41 0.24 -19.99
C LEU A 30 21.84 0.44 -20.53
N ASP A 31 22.05 0.72 -21.81
CA ASP A 31 23.39 0.77 -22.41
C ASP A 31 24.02 2.19 -22.39
N GLU A 32 23.23 3.26 -22.16
CA GLU A 32 23.72 4.64 -22.00
C GLU A 32 23.21 5.34 -20.73
N GLN A 33 22.54 4.63 -19.81
CA GLN A 33 21.60 5.24 -18.86
C GLN A 33 21.84 5.00 -17.36
N ASP A 34 23.04 4.57 -16.95
CA ASP A 34 23.36 4.38 -15.53
C ASP A 34 23.22 5.68 -14.72
N SER A 35 23.67 6.82 -15.23
CA SER A 35 23.74 8.05 -14.41
C SER A 35 22.37 8.66 -14.10
N ALA A 36 21.42 8.63 -15.04
CA ALA A 36 20.11 9.25 -14.85
C ALA A 36 19.22 8.35 -13.99
N THR A 37 19.25 7.05 -14.24
CA THR A 37 18.53 6.05 -13.44
C THR A 37 19.06 6.00 -12.02
N LEU A 38 20.38 5.98 -11.80
CA LEU A 38 20.97 6.04 -10.46
C LEU A 38 20.61 7.33 -9.72
N LYS A 39 20.56 8.47 -10.42
CA LYS A 39 20.13 9.74 -9.82
C LYS A 39 18.65 9.71 -9.44
N ALA A 40 17.79 9.17 -10.30
CA ALA A 40 16.37 9.01 -10.01
C ALA A 40 16.15 8.05 -8.83
N TRP A 41 16.87 6.93 -8.80
CA TRP A 41 16.84 5.95 -7.72
C TRP A 41 17.27 6.53 -6.38
N SER A 42 18.39 7.26 -6.33
CA SER A 42 18.84 7.97 -5.13
C SER A 42 17.84 9.05 -4.70
N GLY A 43 17.20 9.73 -5.65
CA GLY A 43 16.13 10.68 -5.37
C GLY A 43 14.87 10.01 -4.81
N PHE A 44 14.55 8.78 -5.24
CA PHE A 44 13.46 7.98 -4.67
C PHE A 44 13.77 7.56 -3.24
N GLU A 45 14.97 7.02 -2.98
CA GLU A 45 15.42 6.66 -1.63
C GLU A 45 15.32 7.84 -0.67
N THR A 46 15.81 9.02 -1.06
CA THR A 46 15.73 10.24 -0.26
C THR A 46 14.27 10.64 0.04
N ALA A 47 13.40 10.60 -0.98
CA ALA A 47 11.99 10.94 -0.79
C ALA A 47 11.25 9.96 0.12
N LEU A 48 11.60 8.67 0.03
CA LEU A 48 11.05 7.62 0.88
C LEU A 48 11.49 7.79 2.33
N ASP A 49 12.78 8.05 2.57
CA ASP A 49 13.28 8.33 3.91
C ASP A 49 12.62 9.58 4.52
N GLU A 50 12.50 10.67 3.76
CA GLU A 50 11.82 11.89 4.24
C GLU A 50 10.35 11.65 4.57
N PHE A 51 9.66 10.80 3.79
CA PHE A 51 8.28 10.41 4.07
C PHE A 51 8.18 9.55 5.33
N GLU A 52 9.02 8.52 5.44
CA GLU A 52 9.03 7.63 6.59
C GLU A 52 9.37 8.40 7.89
N ASP A 53 10.34 9.30 7.86
CA ASP A 53 10.72 10.12 9.02
C ASP A 53 9.53 10.90 9.59
N VAL A 54 8.74 11.54 8.72
CA VAL A 54 7.56 12.31 9.16
C VAL A 54 6.38 11.43 9.51
N LEU A 55 6.23 10.28 8.86
CA LEU A 55 5.17 9.32 9.15
C LEU A 55 5.38 8.65 10.51
N TYR A 56 6.60 8.23 10.82
CA TYR A 56 6.94 7.52 12.06
C TYR A 56 7.26 8.46 13.23
N ALA A 57 7.34 9.78 13.01
CA ALA A 57 7.47 10.77 14.07
C ALA A 57 6.38 10.63 15.15
N SER A 58 6.73 10.99 16.39
CA SER A 58 5.78 10.98 17.53
C SER A 58 4.72 12.08 17.42
N ASP A 59 5.09 13.22 16.84
CA ASP A 59 4.32 14.44 16.65
C ASP A 59 3.97 14.62 15.17
N LYS A 60 3.32 13.61 14.59
CA LYS A 60 2.90 13.57 13.18
C LYS A 60 2.20 14.87 12.76
N ASP A 61 2.76 15.56 11.77
CA ASP A 61 2.10 16.68 11.10
C ASP A 61 1.55 16.24 9.75
N TRP A 62 0.22 16.21 9.66
CA TRP A 62 -0.48 15.83 8.44
C TRP A 62 -0.11 16.72 7.23
N ASN A 63 0.12 18.01 7.42
CA ASN A 63 0.45 18.90 6.29
C ASN A 63 1.81 18.56 5.69
N ILE A 64 2.75 18.10 6.53
CA ILE A 64 4.05 17.64 6.06
C ILE A 64 3.91 16.27 5.39
N ILE A 65 3.23 15.32 6.05
CA ILE A 65 3.01 13.97 5.51
C ILE A 65 2.34 14.03 4.13
N SER A 66 1.22 14.76 4.02
CA SER A 66 0.46 14.90 2.77
C SER A 66 1.21 15.67 1.67
N SER A 67 2.28 16.39 1.99
CA SER A 67 3.14 17.02 0.99
C SER A 67 4.17 16.07 0.37
N LYS A 68 4.35 14.87 0.95
CA LYS A 68 5.33 13.87 0.50
C LYS A 68 4.72 12.74 -0.32
N ILE A 69 3.39 12.63 -0.33
CA ILE A 69 2.66 11.55 -0.99
C ILE A 69 1.52 12.12 -1.84
N ASP A 70 1.16 11.41 -2.90
CA ASP A 70 -0.14 11.56 -3.52
C ASP A 70 -1.17 10.83 -2.64
N VAL A 71 -1.88 11.62 -1.82
CA VAL A 71 -2.80 11.08 -0.81
C VAL A 71 -3.91 10.23 -1.43
N GLN A 72 -4.31 10.54 -2.66
CA GLN A 72 -5.39 9.85 -3.36
C GLN A 72 -4.98 8.44 -3.77
N SER A 73 -3.79 8.26 -4.37
CA SER A 73 -3.23 6.96 -4.75
C SER A 73 -3.01 6.07 -3.52
N PHE A 74 -2.54 6.63 -2.40
CA PHE A 74 -2.43 5.90 -1.14
C PHE A 74 -3.79 5.44 -0.62
N ALA A 75 -4.81 6.31 -0.63
CA ALA A 75 -6.15 5.95 -0.20
C ALA A 75 -6.81 4.89 -1.10
N ASP A 76 -6.62 4.99 -2.42
CA ASP A 76 -7.10 4.00 -3.38
C ASP A 76 -6.41 2.64 -3.19
N TYR A 77 -5.09 2.64 -3.06
CA TYR A 77 -4.32 1.43 -2.83
C TYR A 77 -4.72 0.74 -1.53
N TYR A 78 -4.89 1.53 -0.45
CA TYR A 78 -5.40 1.04 0.83
C TYR A 78 -6.76 0.37 0.67
N LEU A 79 -7.72 1.07 0.06
CA LEU A 79 -9.08 0.56 -0.13
C LEU A 79 -9.12 -0.72 -0.95
N ILE A 80 -8.38 -0.79 -2.06
CA ILE A 80 -8.30 -1.99 -2.89
C ILE A 80 -7.70 -3.14 -2.07
N SER A 81 -6.58 -2.91 -1.39
CA SER A 81 -5.89 -3.93 -0.59
C SER A 81 -6.75 -4.46 0.55
N GLU A 82 -7.49 -3.59 1.24
CA GLU A 82 -8.45 -3.96 2.29
C GLU A 82 -9.64 -4.75 1.74
N TRP A 83 -10.12 -4.41 0.54
CA TRP A 83 -11.30 -5.07 -0.02
C TRP A 83 -10.99 -6.45 -0.58
N VAL A 84 -9.82 -6.60 -1.19
CA VAL A 84 -9.42 -7.88 -1.77
C VAL A 84 -8.72 -8.80 -0.78
N GLU A 85 -8.28 -8.30 0.38
CA GLU A 85 -7.60 -9.12 1.42
C GLU A 85 -6.46 -9.96 0.80
N ASN A 86 -5.60 -9.34 -0.02
CA ASN A 86 -4.50 -10.06 -0.66
C ASN A 86 -3.36 -10.30 0.33
N TRP A 87 -3.10 -11.58 0.58
CA TRP A 87 -2.11 -12.05 1.54
C TRP A 87 -0.67 -11.59 1.23
N ASP A 88 -0.34 -11.33 -0.03
CA ASP A 88 1.01 -10.89 -0.45
C ASP A 88 1.21 -9.37 -0.44
N THR A 89 0.16 -8.60 -0.13
CA THR A 89 0.26 -7.15 -0.02
C THR A 89 1.29 -6.78 1.03
N PHE A 90 2.18 -5.83 0.71
CA PHE A 90 3.30 -5.37 1.53
C PHE A 90 4.39 -6.40 1.83
N LYS A 91 4.31 -7.60 1.23
CA LYS A 91 5.41 -8.59 1.21
C LYS A 91 6.25 -8.46 -0.04
N SER A 92 5.61 -8.55 -1.19
CA SER A 92 6.22 -8.51 -2.53
C SER A 92 5.31 -7.87 -3.57
N SER A 93 4.00 -7.95 -3.40
CA SER A 93 2.99 -7.43 -4.33
C SER A 93 2.65 -5.99 -4.01
N THR A 94 3.66 -5.10 -4.02
CA THR A 94 3.48 -3.68 -3.71
C THR A 94 4.42 -2.84 -4.54
N PHE A 95 3.84 -1.83 -5.20
CA PHE A 95 4.57 -0.91 -6.06
C PHE A 95 4.36 0.53 -5.56
N CYS A 96 5.45 1.29 -5.52
CA CYS A 96 5.48 2.70 -5.17
C CYS A 96 6.43 3.41 -6.13
N TYR A 97 6.09 4.61 -6.59
CA TYR A 97 6.85 5.31 -7.62
C TYR A 97 6.83 6.83 -7.45
N ARG A 98 7.66 7.50 -8.25
CA ARG A 98 7.65 8.95 -8.50
C ARG A 98 7.74 9.19 -10.00
N ASP A 99 6.91 10.09 -10.53
CA ASP A 99 6.95 10.52 -11.93
C ASP A 99 7.86 11.75 -12.10
N GLY A 100 9.15 11.54 -11.81
CA GLY A 100 10.19 12.57 -11.93
C GLY A 100 10.64 13.20 -10.62
N ALA A 101 11.60 14.12 -10.72
CA ALA A 101 12.37 14.63 -9.58
C ALA A 101 11.59 15.59 -8.67
N ASP A 102 10.54 16.23 -9.18
CA ASP A 102 9.69 17.19 -8.45
C ASP A 102 8.36 16.57 -7.99
N ASP A 103 8.14 15.28 -8.28
CA ASP A 103 6.92 14.57 -7.93
C ASP A 103 7.00 13.96 -6.51
N VAL A 104 5.83 13.65 -5.94
CA VAL A 104 5.66 12.99 -4.65
C VAL A 104 5.61 11.47 -4.81
N LEU A 105 5.58 10.72 -3.70
CA LEU A 105 5.42 9.27 -3.74
C LEU A 105 3.98 8.90 -4.09
N HIS A 106 3.81 7.92 -4.97
CA HIS A 106 2.51 7.35 -5.35
C HIS A 106 2.48 5.85 -5.04
N MET A 107 1.31 5.33 -4.69
CA MET A 107 1.09 3.89 -4.54
C MET A 107 0.41 3.30 -5.77
N GLY A 108 0.79 2.07 -6.12
CA GLY A 108 0.26 1.32 -7.25
C GLY A 108 1.09 1.48 -8.53
N PRO A 109 0.73 0.77 -9.61
CA PRO A 109 -0.47 -0.03 -9.76
C PRO A 109 -0.47 -1.29 -8.89
N VAL A 110 -1.65 -1.85 -8.66
CA VAL A 110 -1.83 -3.16 -8.04
C VAL A 110 -1.30 -4.28 -8.96
N TRP A 111 -0.62 -5.28 -8.42
CA TRP A 111 -0.02 -6.42 -9.12
C TRP A 111 -0.10 -7.69 -8.26
N ASP A 112 -0.09 -8.90 -8.85
CA ASP A 112 -0.14 -10.20 -8.16
C ASP A 112 -1.27 -10.32 -7.11
N TYR A 113 -2.52 -10.24 -7.58
CA TYR A 113 -3.73 -10.44 -6.76
C TYR A 113 -4.40 -11.79 -7.05
N ASP A 114 -3.65 -12.78 -7.54
CA ASP A 114 -4.12 -14.15 -7.72
C ASP A 114 -4.40 -14.83 -6.37
N SER A 115 -3.67 -14.48 -5.31
CA SER A 115 -3.89 -14.92 -3.92
C SER A 115 -4.86 -14.03 -3.11
N ALA A 116 -5.74 -13.30 -3.80
CA ALA A 116 -6.70 -12.39 -3.18
C ALA A 116 -8.11 -12.99 -3.10
N LEU A 117 -9.02 -12.32 -2.38
CA LEU A 117 -10.42 -12.68 -2.23
C LEU A 117 -10.61 -14.10 -1.66
N ASN A 118 -9.76 -14.48 -0.70
CA ASN A 118 -9.73 -15.81 -0.08
C ASN A 118 -9.35 -16.93 -1.08
N ASN A 119 -8.72 -16.58 -2.21
CA ASN A 119 -8.19 -17.54 -3.18
C ASN A 119 -6.76 -17.94 -2.81
N GLU A 120 -6.60 -18.54 -1.63
CA GLU A 120 -5.28 -18.98 -1.16
C GLU A 120 -4.96 -20.39 -1.65
N ASP A 121 -3.71 -20.64 -2.01
CA ASP A 121 -3.16 -21.99 -2.09
C ASP A 121 -3.04 -22.54 -0.66
N GLU A 122 -3.68 -23.70 -0.39
CA GLU A 122 -3.76 -24.35 0.94
C GLU A 122 -2.38 -24.57 1.62
N SER A 123 -1.28 -24.42 0.87
CA SER A 123 0.10 -24.51 1.37
C SER A 123 0.58 -23.32 2.22
N TYR A 124 -0.10 -22.16 2.18
CA TYR A 124 0.36 -20.93 2.87
C TYR A 124 -0.22 -20.70 4.27
N GLY A 125 -1.20 -21.50 4.69
CA GLY A 125 -1.88 -21.35 5.98
C GLY A 125 -3.39 -21.18 5.80
N VAL A 126 -4.12 -21.13 6.91
CA VAL A 126 -5.56 -20.87 6.88
C VAL A 126 -5.75 -19.36 6.92
N SER A 127 -6.46 -18.79 5.93
CA SER A 127 -6.92 -17.40 5.91
C SER A 127 -7.38 -16.97 7.31
N ASP A 128 -6.79 -15.91 7.86
CA ASP A 128 -7.24 -15.30 9.11
C ASP A 128 -7.79 -13.92 8.74
N PRO A 129 -9.13 -13.78 8.62
CA PRO A 129 -9.76 -12.50 8.30
C PRO A 129 -9.41 -11.39 9.30
N HIS A 130 -8.85 -11.70 10.47
CA HIS A 130 -8.30 -10.70 11.36
C HIS A 130 -6.94 -10.18 10.89
N ALA A 131 -6.08 -11.04 10.35
CA ALA A 131 -4.73 -10.69 9.94
C ALA A 131 -4.68 -10.06 8.54
N ASP A 132 -5.56 -10.48 7.62
CA ASP A 132 -5.43 -10.17 6.19
C ASP A 132 -5.86 -8.75 5.77
N TYR A 133 -6.36 -7.94 6.70
CA TYR A 133 -6.58 -6.50 6.50
C TYR A 133 -5.25 -5.73 6.53
N ALA A 134 -5.07 -4.77 5.63
CA ALA A 134 -3.90 -3.88 5.60
C ALA A 134 -3.69 -3.12 6.92
N MET A 135 -4.74 -2.89 7.72
CA MET A 135 -4.63 -2.35 9.08
C MET A 135 -3.98 -3.28 10.09
N ASN A 136 -4.14 -4.58 9.90
CA ASN A 136 -3.68 -5.63 10.80
C ASN A 136 -2.46 -6.35 10.21
N ILE A 137 -1.76 -5.70 9.28
CA ILE A 137 -0.59 -6.24 8.61
C ILE A 137 0.47 -6.72 9.62
N GLN A 138 0.56 -6.10 10.80
CA GLN A 138 1.45 -6.54 11.89
C GLN A 138 1.09 -7.94 12.46
N ASP A 139 -0.19 -8.31 12.45
CA ASP A 139 -0.71 -9.58 12.98
C ASP A 139 -0.52 -10.74 11.99
N GLN A 140 -0.45 -10.46 10.68
CA GLN A 140 -0.08 -11.47 9.67
C GLN A 140 1.31 -12.07 9.90
N GLN A 141 2.17 -11.42 10.68
CA GLN A 141 3.56 -11.35 10.26
C GLN A 141 4.59 -12.14 11.03
N ARG A 142 4.30 -12.80 12.15
CA ARG A 142 5.31 -13.62 12.86
C ARG A 142 6.70 -12.94 13.03
N GLY A 143 6.79 -11.60 12.95
CA GLY A 143 8.02 -10.80 13.03
C GLY A 143 8.83 -10.53 11.73
N GLU A 144 8.33 -10.80 10.53
CA GLU A 144 9.16 -10.77 9.29
C GLU A 144 9.02 -9.54 8.37
N ILE A 145 7.98 -8.73 8.53
CA ILE A 145 7.73 -7.55 7.70
C ILE A 145 7.43 -6.38 8.64
N SER A 146 7.77 -5.17 8.19
CA SER A 146 7.76 -3.97 9.02
C SER A 146 7.13 -2.77 8.31
N LEU A 147 6.61 -2.97 7.10
CA LEU A 147 5.98 -1.91 6.32
C LEU A 147 4.57 -1.62 6.84
N THR A 148 4.50 -0.68 7.79
CA THR A 148 3.30 -0.36 8.57
C THR A 148 2.71 1.00 8.19
N TRP A 149 2.96 1.45 6.96
CA TRP A 149 2.58 2.79 6.49
C TRP A 149 1.09 3.07 6.69
N PHE A 150 0.21 2.15 6.31
CA PHE A 150 -1.24 2.35 6.47
C PHE A 150 -1.70 2.33 7.93
N THR A 151 -1.06 1.53 8.80
CA THR A 151 -1.31 1.58 10.24
C THR A 151 -0.98 2.97 10.81
N GLU A 152 0.12 3.60 10.37
CA GLU A 152 0.47 4.96 10.82
C GLU A 152 -0.41 6.04 10.17
N LEU A 153 -0.67 5.96 8.85
CA LEU A 153 -1.51 6.92 8.14
C LEU A 153 -2.94 6.94 8.69
N MET A 154 -3.50 5.78 9.03
CA MET A 154 -4.84 5.68 9.61
C MET A 154 -4.93 6.23 11.03
N LYS A 155 -3.83 6.62 11.69
CA LYS A 155 -3.86 7.42 12.93
C LYS A 155 -4.17 8.89 12.64
N CYS A 156 -3.85 9.40 11.45
CA CYS A 156 -4.21 10.76 11.02
C CYS A 156 -5.70 10.84 10.66
N GLN A 157 -6.44 11.76 11.30
CA GLN A 157 -7.87 11.96 11.02
C GLN A 157 -8.12 12.34 9.57
N GLN A 158 -7.26 13.19 9.02
CA GLN A 158 -7.37 13.69 7.65
C GLN A 158 -7.21 12.58 6.61
N PHE A 159 -6.33 11.61 6.83
CA PHE A 159 -6.22 10.45 5.94
C PHE A 159 -7.49 9.60 5.97
N ARG A 160 -8.05 9.36 7.17
CA ARG A 160 -9.32 8.63 7.31
C ARG A 160 -10.47 9.31 6.57
N GLU A 161 -10.51 10.64 6.58
CA GLU A 161 -11.50 11.43 5.83
C GLU A 161 -11.35 11.22 4.32
N VAL A 162 -10.12 11.22 3.79
CA VAL A 162 -9.88 10.93 2.37
C VAL A 162 -10.29 9.50 2.01
N VAL A 163 -9.92 8.50 2.84
CA VAL A 163 -10.33 7.11 2.64
C VAL A 163 -11.85 6.98 2.63
N GLN A 164 -12.54 7.64 3.57
CA GLN A 164 -14.01 7.64 3.63
C GLN A 164 -14.63 8.26 2.38
N GLU A 165 -14.12 9.40 1.92
CA GLU A 165 -14.57 10.07 0.71
C GLU A 165 -14.41 9.16 -0.52
N ARG A 166 -13.24 8.56 -0.69
CA ARG A 166 -12.93 7.63 -1.78
C ARG A 166 -13.78 6.38 -1.75
N TYR A 167 -14.04 5.84 -0.57
CA TYR A 167 -14.96 4.73 -0.43
C TYR A 167 -16.38 5.10 -0.88
N GLN A 168 -16.94 6.20 -0.37
CA GLN A 168 -18.33 6.56 -0.66
C GLN A 168 -18.57 6.95 -2.12
N HIS A 169 -17.61 7.65 -2.74
CA HIS A 169 -17.81 8.27 -4.05
C HIS A 169 -17.15 7.53 -5.22
N THR A 170 -16.18 6.66 -4.95
CA THR A 170 -15.48 5.89 -6.00
C THR A 170 -15.71 4.40 -5.83
N MET A 171 -15.27 3.82 -4.72
CA MET A 171 -15.25 2.37 -4.58
C MET A 171 -16.64 1.77 -4.45
N ARG A 172 -17.48 2.31 -3.56
CA ARG A 172 -18.82 1.78 -3.29
C ARG A 172 -19.71 1.74 -4.55
N PRO A 173 -19.82 2.80 -5.37
CA PRO A 173 -20.57 2.73 -6.62
C PRO A 173 -20.07 1.65 -7.58
N LEU A 174 -18.74 1.46 -7.68
CA LEU A 174 -18.15 0.40 -8.52
C LEU A 174 -18.53 -1.00 -8.02
N LEU A 175 -18.48 -1.21 -6.70
CA LEU A 175 -18.85 -2.48 -6.07
C LEU A 175 -20.35 -2.78 -6.18
N GLU A 176 -21.21 -1.77 -5.98
CA GLU A 176 -22.66 -1.91 -6.12
C GLU A 176 -23.02 -2.29 -7.56
N ASN A 177 -22.47 -1.59 -8.56
CA ASN A 177 -22.67 -1.91 -9.98
C ASN A 177 -22.10 -3.29 -10.36
N TRP A 178 -20.96 -3.68 -9.80
CA TRP A 178 -20.39 -5.02 -10.01
C TRP A 178 -21.30 -6.11 -9.43
N SER A 179 -21.89 -5.90 -8.26
CA SER A 179 -22.81 -6.86 -7.63
C SER A 179 -24.11 -7.09 -8.42
N GLU A 180 -24.56 -6.09 -9.17
CA GLU A 180 -25.73 -6.20 -10.05
C GLU A 180 -25.45 -7.03 -11.31
N THR A 181 -24.18 -7.12 -11.71
CA THR A 181 -23.75 -7.79 -12.95
C THR A 181 -23.09 -9.14 -12.71
N ALA A 182 -22.49 -9.38 -11.53
CA ALA A 182 -21.82 -10.62 -11.17
C ALA A 182 -22.70 -11.53 -10.30
N THR A 183 -22.89 -12.78 -10.71
CA THR A 183 -23.64 -13.81 -9.95
C THR A 183 -22.78 -14.42 -8.83
N ILE A 184 -22.14 -13.59 -8.00
CA ILE A 184 -21.37 -14.05 -6.85
C ILE A 184 -22.30 -14.03 -5.64
N THR A 185 -22.47 -15.19 -5.00
CA THR A 185 -23.33 -15.39 -3.83
C THR A 185 -23.05 -14.35 -2.75
N ALA A 186 -23.95 -13.36 -2.65
CA ALA A 186 -23.97 -12.22 -1.73
C ALA A 186 -24.14 -12.60 -0.23
N ALA A 187 -23.63 -13.75 0.19
CA ALA A 187 -23.88 -14.32 1.52
C ALA A 187 -22.96 -13.73 2.61
N ARG A 188 -21.77 -13.21 2.29
CA ARG A 188 -20.81 -12.72 3.30
C ARG A 188 -20.94 -11.23 3.64
N TRP A 189 -21.63 -10.43 2.83
CA TRP A 189 -21.50 -8.96 2.84
C TRP A 189 -22.78 -8.15 3.12
N LYS A 190 -23.85 -8.80 3.61
CA LYS A 190 -24.97 -8.06 4.24
C LYS A 190 -24.60 -7.44 5.58
N THR A 191 -23.37 -7.66 6.05
CA THR A 191 -22.76 -6.96 7.16
C THR A 191 -21.58 -6.19 6.59
N PRO A 192 -21.61 -4.85 6.50
CA PRO A 192 -20.40 -4.09 6.18
C PRO A 192 -19.31 -4.47 7.19
N PRO A 193 -18.01 -4.42 6.81
CA PRO A 193 -16.92 -4.49 7.77
C PRO A 193 -17.24 -3.51 8.90
N ARG A 194 -17.15 -3.97 10.15
CA ARG A 194 -17.63 -3.26 11.34
C ARG A 194 -16.76 -2.04 11.65
N TRP A 195 -16.76 -1.05 10.77
CA TRP A 195 -16.33 0.31 11.07
C TRP A 195 -17.52 1.04 11.70
N ASN A 196 -17.74 0.82 13.00
CA ASN A 196 -18.62 1.69 13.77
C ASN A 196 -17.84 2.97 14.12
N LEU A 197 -17.53 3.79 13.11
CA LEU A 197 -17.03 5.14 13.30
C LEU A 197 -18.26 6.04 13.51
N SER A 198 -18.88 5.94 14.68
CA SER A 198 -19.79 6.99 15.13
C SER A 198 -18.93 8.23 15.40
N ALA A 199 -19.03 9.23 14.52
CA ALA A 199 -18.53 10.58 14.79
C ALA A 199 -19.25 11.11 16.05
N GLY A 200 -18.56 11.07 17.18
CA GLY A 200 -18.94 11.78 18.39
C GLY A 200 -18.33 13.17 18.33
N ILE A 201 -19.22 14.17 18.36
CA ILE A 201 -18.95 15.61 18.47
C ILE A 201 -18.05 15.91 19.67
#